data_AF-A0A9Q0P712-F1
#
_entry.id   AF-A0A9Q0P712-F1
#
_cell.length_a   1.000
_cell.length_b   1.000
_cell.length_c   1.000
_cell.angle_alpha   90.00
_cell.angle_beta   90.00
_cell.angle_gamma   90.00
#
_symmetry.space_group_name_H-M   'P 1'
#
loop_
_entity.id
_entity.type
_entity.pdbx_description
1 polymer ?
#
loop_
_entity_poly.entity_id
_entity_poly.type
_entity_poly.pdbx_seq_one_letter_code
_entity_poly.pdbx_strand_id
1 'polypeptide(L)'
;MVRDVSLYVTVPSFFRCPISLDVMKSPVSLCTGVTYDRTSIQRWLDSGNNTCPATMQVLKSKELVPNRTLQRLIQIWSDSVQTQNGTRVDSAANSAVTKEEAEALVKEMRAQKEKIDHLSKLICFAKESEENCEFLARFDGFVEMLVGFLDGDKDVNFLERVVRVFVMILNKVGDYKALRLLILKQNNDASHECLSSLLHVLRQGRCVNSRVGVIKIIEAITLDAESKQILSEKEGFLLELVKLTSLEKDPSLIEASLSCLAAISVSKRVKIKLINLKIIGELRKLLTEGQKASVSIIEKALKLLEMVASFREGRAEFCNDAACVEAVMNKVLKVSSQATEHAVMILWSACYLFRDRVAQDAVVKSNGLTKILLLMQSNCSPGVRQMSGDLLKIFRVTSMSNSCLSSYDTKTTHIMPF
;
A
#
# COMPACT_ATOMS: atom_id res chain seq x y z
N MET A 1 5.60 -34.28 -26.29
CA MET A 1 5.39 -33.04 -27.07
C MET A 1 5.16 -31.90 -26.10
N VAL A 2 6.22 -31.16 -25.80
CA VAL A 2 6.19 -29.98 -24.92
C VAL A 2 5.50 -28.86 -25.69
N ARG A 3 4.44 -28.28 -25.12
CA ARG A 3 3.81 -27.08 -25.67
C ARG A 3 4.66 -25.88 -25.27
N ASP A 4 5.17 -25.20 -26.28
CA ASP A 4 5.88 -23.92 -26.20
C ASP A 4 4.93 -22.86 -25.61
N VAL A 5 5.19 -22.39 -24.40
CA VAL A 5 4.41 -21.31 -23.77
C VAL A 5 5.08 -19.99 -24.15
N SER A 6 4.69 -19.46 -25.30
CA SER A 6 5.05 -18.11 -25.71
C SER A 6 4.53 -17.08 -24.68
N LEU A 7 5.43 -16.25 -24.17
CA LEU A 7 5.10 -15.15 -23.27
C LEU A 7 4.39 -14.05 -24.08
N TYR A 8 3.08 -13.91 -23.94
CA TYR A 8 2.32 -12.87 -24.62
C TYR A 8 2.47 -11.53 -23.87
N VAL A 9 3.07 -10.52 -24.51
CA VAL A 9 3.03 -9.14 -24.02
C VAL A 9 1.61 -8.60 -24.16
N THR A 10 0.94 -8.33 -23.05
CA THR A 10 -0.42 -7.76 -23.04
C THR A 10 -0.37 -6.29 -23.43
N VAL A 11 -0.61 -6.01 -24.72
CA VAL A 11 -0.73 -4.65 -25.25
C VAL A 11 -2.01 -3.97 -24.72
N PRO A 12 -1.92 -2.81 -24.04
CA PRO A 12 -3.07 -2.04 -23.62
C PRO A 12 -4.03 -1.75 -24.78
N SER A 13 -5.34 -1.97 -24.58
CA SER A 13 -6.37 -1.82 -25.61
C SER A 13 -6.38 -0.42 -26.26
N PHE A 14 -6.07 0.62 -25.48
CA PHE A 14 -6.04 2.01 -25.94
C PHE A 14 -4.89 2.33 -26.90
N PHE A 15 -3.90 1.45 -27.05
CA PHE A 15 -2.81 1.59 -28.03
C PHE A 15 -3.11 0.91 -29.36
N ARG A 16 -4.17 0.10 -29.41
CA ARG A 16 -4.56 -0.65 -30.59
C ARG A 16 -5.46 0.17 -31.49
N CYS A 17 -5.19 0.10 -32.80
CA CYS A 17 -6.05 0.68 -33.82
C CYS A 17 -7.38 -0.08 -33.86
N PRO A 18 -8.55 0.58 -33.78
CA PRO A 18 -9.84 -0.12 -33.83
C PRO A 18 -10.12 -0.85 -35.16
N ILE A 19 -9.38 -0.53 -36.24
CA ILE A 19 -9.52 -1.18 -37.55
C ILE A 19 -8.61 -2.40 -37.66
N SER A 20 -7.30 -2.23 -37.43
CA SER A 20 -6.32 -3.31 -37.62
C SER A 20 -6.11 -4.16 -36.37
N LEU A 21 -6.52 -3.68 -35.19
CA LEU A 21 -6.28 -4.28 -33.87
C LEU A 21 -4.79 -4.35 -33.45
N ASP A 22 -3.90 -3.81 -34.27
CA ASP A 22 -2.47 -3.67 -34.03
C ASP A 22 -2.13 -2.36 -33.29
N VAL A 23 -0.94 -2.30 -32.67
CA VAL A 23 -0.41 -1.08 -32.06
C VAL A 23 -0.29 0.04 -33.11
N MET A 24 -0.85 1.21 -32.81
CA MET A 24 -0.78 2.38 -33.69
C MET A 24 0.65 2.91 -33.79
N LYS A 25 1.20 2.99 -35.00
CA LYS A 25 2.53 3.59 -35.25
C LYS A 25 2.44 5.10 -35.43
N SER A 26 1.36 5.54 -36.04
CA SER A 26 1.09 6.96 -36.28
C SER A 26 -0.37 7.28 -35.92
N PRO A 27 -0.70 7.45 -34.64
CA PRO A 27 -2.07 7.69 -34.20
C PRO A 27 -2.61 9.04 -34.70
N VAL A 28 -3.77 9.00 -35.36
CA VAL A 28 -4.52 10.18 -35.85
C VAL A 28 -5.98 10.07 -35.43
N SER A 29 -6.59 11.19 -35.08
CA SER A 29 -7.97 11.27 -34.61
C SER A 29 -8.89 11.84 -35.68
N LEU A 30 -10.09 11.28 -35.79
CA LEU A 30 -11.20 11.84 -36.57
C LEU A 30 -11.92 12.92 -35.77
N CYS A 31 -12.79 13.69 -36.43
CA CYS A 31 -13.65 14.69 -35.77
C CYS A 31 -14.59 14.09 -34.70
N THR A 32 -14.79 12.78 -34.69
CA THR A 32 -15.55 12.05 -33.66
C THR A 32 -14.73 11.78 -32.38
N GLY A 33 -13.45 12.18 -32.34
CA GLY A 33 -12.55 11.96 -31.20
C GLY A 33 -11.93 10.57 -31.11
N VAL A 34 -12.28 9.64 -32.02
CA VAL A 34 -11.69 8.29 -32.05
C VAL A 34 -10.36 8.33 -32.80
N THR A 35 -9.36 7.60 -32.26
CA THR A 35 -8.00 7.57 -32.79
C THR A 35 -7.70 6.22 -33.47
N TYR A 36 -7.03 6.28 -34.61
CA TYR A 36 -6.67 5.14 -35.46
C TYR A 36 -5.20 5.23 -35.87
N ASP A 37 -4.63 4.13 -36.36
CA ASP A 37 -3.39 4.23 -37.13
C ASP A 37 -3.67 4.93 -38.47
N ARG A 38 -2.83 5.91 -38.82
CA ARG A 38 -2.97 6.71 -40.04
C ARG A 38 -3.17 5.85 -41.28
N THR A 39 -2.41 4.78 -41.45
CA THR A 39 -2.48 3.96 -42.67
C THR A 39 -3.79 3.17 -42.77
N SER A 40 -4.36 2.78 -41.63
CA SER A 40 -5.62 2.03 -41.57
C SER A 40 -6.81 2.93 -41.87
N ILE A 41 -6.88 4.11 -41.23
CA ILE A 41 -8.01 5.02 -41.44
C ILE A 41 -7.96 5.72 -42.80
N GLN A 42 -6.77 6.00 -43.32
CA GLN A 42 -6.62 6.55 -44.66
C GLN A 42 -7.15 5.57 -45.72
N ARG A 43 -6.77 4.29 -45.64
CA ARG A 43 -7.30 3.24 -46.54
C ARG A 43 -8.82 3.10 -46.46
N TRP A 44 -9.40 3.21 -45.27
CA TRP A 44 -10.85 3.20 -45.08
C TRP A 44 -11.53 4.36 -45.82
N LEU A 45 -10.99 5.58 -45.69
CA LEU A 45 -11.53 6.77 -46.34
C LEU A 45 -11.33 6.77 -47.86
N ASP A 46 -10.18 6.26 -48.32
CA ASP A 46 -9.81 6.15 -49.74
C ASP A 46 -10.68 5.12 -50.48
N SER A 47 -11.19 4.12 -49.74
CA SER A 47 -12.15 3.13 -50.25
C SER A 47 -13.57 3.69 -50.41
N GLY A 48 -13.75 5.01 -50.29
CA GLY A 48 -15.01 5.72 -50.50
C GLY A 48 -15.89 5.85 -49.26
N ASN A 49 -15.49 5.29 -48.11
CA ASN A 49 -16.29 5.38 -46.89
C ASN A 49 -16.33 6.82 -46.33
N ASN A 50 -17.48 7.20 -45.78
CA ASN A 50 -17.72 8.52 -45.17
C ASN A 50 -18.18 8.41 -43.70
N THR A 51 -18.00 7.26 -43.07
CA THR A 51 -18.39 7.00 -41.68
C THR A 51 -17.18 6.68 -40.81
N CYS A 52 -17.28 6.98 -39.53
CA CYS A 52 -16.33 6.59 -38.49
C CYS A 52 -16.45 5.07 -38.24
N PRO A 53 -15.39 4.27 -38.42
CA PRO A 53 -15.46 2.80 -38.28
C PRO A 53 -15.95 2.32 -36.91
N ALA A 54 -15.63 3.04 -35.83
CA ALA A 54 -15.91 2.59 -34.47
C ALA A 54 -17.28 3.06 -33.95
N THR A 55 -17.76 4.22 -34.41
CA THR A 55 -19.01 4.82 -33.92
C THR A 55 -20.14 4.75 -34.95
N MET A 56 -19.83 4.36 -36.18
CA MET A 56 -20.74 4.36 -37.34
C MET A 56 -21.33 5.74 -37.68
N GLN A 57 -20.82 6.82 -37.10
CA GLN A 57 -21.28 8.19 -37.37
C GLN A 57 -20.75 8.71 -38.71
N VAL A 58 -21.56 9.44 -39.47
CA VAL A 58 -21.14 10.13 -40.71
C VAL A 58 -20.14 11.23 -40.36
N LEU A 59 -19.00 11.23 -41.06
CA LEU A 59 -17.91 12.17 -40.83
C LEU A 59 -18.24 13.54 -41.43
N LYS A 60 -18.28 14.56 -40.56
CA LYS A 60 -18.44 15.96 -40.98
C LYS A 60 -17.21 16.51 -41.70
N SER A 61 -16.03 15.97 -41.39
CA SER A 61 -14.76 16.25 -42.04
C SER A 61 -13.93 14.97 -42.13
N LYS A 62 -13.19 14.79 -43.22
CA LYS A 62 -12.23 13.70 -43.42
C LYS A 62 -10.81 14.07 -42.97
N GLU A 63 -10.64 15.23 -42.33
CA GLU A 63 -9.35 15.68 -41.83
C GLU A 63 -8.84 14.77 -40.70
N LEU A 64 -7.56 14.40 -40.78
CA LEU A 64 -6.89 13.54 -39.80
C LEU A 64 -5.99 14.39 -38.90
N VAL A 65 -6.38 14.55 -37.63
CA VAL A 65 -5.61 15.32 -36.66
C VAL A 65 -4.58 14.42 -35.97
N PRO A 66 -3.26 14.70 -36.04
CA PRO A 66 -2.26 13.88 -35.37
C PRO A 66 -2.40 13.88 -33.84
N ASN A 67 -2.50 12.70 -33.22
CA ASN A 67 -2.52 12.55 -31.76
C ASN A 67 -1.10 12.33 -31.23
N ARG A 68 -0.33 13.41 -31.15
CA ARG A 68 1.08 13.39 -30.72
C ARG A 68 1.25 12.90 -29.27
N THR A 69 0.27 13.16 -28.41
CA THR A 69 0.28 12.69 -27.02
C THR A 69 0.19 11.17 -26.96
N LEU A 70 -0.76 10.55 -27.68
CA LEU A 70 -0.87 9.10 -27.73
C LEU A 70 0.35 8.47 -28.40
N GLN A 71 0.91 9.11 -29.43
CA GLN A 71 2.14 8.65 -30.07
C GLN A 71 3.30 8.58 -29.08
N ARG A 72 3.48 9.61 -28.23
CA ARG A 72 4.51 9.61 -27.18
C ARG A 72 4.25 8.53 -26.13
N LEU A 73 3.00 8.32 -25.71
CA LEU A 73 2.65 7.28 -24.74
C LEU A 73 2.93 5.87 -25.27
N ILE A 74 2.62 5.62 -26.55
CA ILE A 74 2.94 4.35 -27.22
C ILE A 74 4.46 4.16 -27.32
N GLN A 75 5.23 5.22 -27.62
CA GLN A 75 6.69 5.16 -27.64
C GLN A 75 7.25 4.82 -26.26
N ILE A 76 6.84 5.53 -25.20
CA ILE A 76 7.28 5.25 -23.82
C ILE A 76 6.95 3.81 -23.43
N TRP A 77 5.76 3.32 -23.77
CA TRP A 77 5.38 1.94 -23.54
C TRP A 77 6.25 0.96 -24.34
N SER A 78 6.47 1.21 -25.63
CA SER A 78 7.32 0.39 -26.48
C SER A 78 8.75 0.34 -25.96
N ASP A 79 9.31 1.46 -25.51
CA ASP A 79 10.66 1.55 -24.94
C ASP A 79 10.72 0.81 -23.60
N SER A 80 9.66 0.88 -22.79
CA SER A 80 9.54 0.11 -21.54
C SER A 80 9.44 -1.40 -21.78
N VAL A 81 8.87 -1.82 -22.92
CA VAL A 81 8.78 -3.21 -23.35
C VAL A 81 10.09 -3.66 -24.03
N GLN A 82 10.78 -2.80 -24.77
CA GLN A 82 12.09 -3.09 -25.37
C GLN A 82 13.22 -3.11 -24.32
N THR A 83 13.15 -2.29 -23.28
CA THR A 83 14.02 -2.45 -22.10
C THR A 83 13.71 -3.72 -21.30
N GLN A 84 12.55 -4.35 -21.53
CA GLN A 84 12.22 -5.68 -21.02
C GLN A 84 12.57 -6.83 -22.00
N ASN A 85 12.61 -6.60 -23.32
CA ASN A 85 12.73 -7.66 -24.34
C ASN A 85 13.83 -7.50 -25.42
N GLY A 86 14.72 -6.51 -25.32
CA GLY A 86 16.01 -6.56 -26.03
C GLY A 86 16.56 -5.23 -26.55
N THR A 87 17.81 -4.95 -26.19
CA THR A 87 18.79 -4.42 -27.13
C THR A 87 19.78 -5.54 -27.44
N ARG A 88 19.57 -6.23 -28.55
CA ARG A 88 20.61 -6.97 -29.28
C ARG A 88 20.97 -6.12 -30.48
N VAL A 89 22.15 -5.50 -30.48
CA VAL A 89 23.21 -5.59 -31.50
C VAL A 89 24.49 -5.00 -30.89
N ASP A 90 25.47 -5.89 -30.75
CA ASP A 90 26.93 -5.71 -30.71
C ASP A 90 27.62 -4.92 -29.58
N SER A 91 27.66 -5.52 -28.38
CA SER A 91 28.94 -5.88 -27.76
C SER A 91 28.76 -7.07 -26.82
N ALA A 92 29.68 -8.03 -26.87
CA ALA A 92 29.70 -9.23 -26.03
C ALA A 92 29.42 -8.94 -24.54
N ALA A 93 28.44 -9.65 -23.94
CA ALA A 93 28.24 -9.91 -22.49
C ALA A 93 26.79 -9.76 -21.98
N ASN A 94 25.83 -10.50 -22.55
CA ASN A 94 24.62 -10.89 -21.82
C ASN A 94 24.40 -12.40 -22.00
N SER A 95 25.32 -13.19 -21.44
CA SER A 95 24.94 -14.51 -20.93
C SER A 95 23.97 -14.27 -19.77
N ALA A 96 22.88 -15.03 -19.72
CA ALA A 96 22.11 -15.13 -18.48
C ALA A 96 23.09 -15.56 -17.39
N VAL A 97 23.10 -14.84 -16.26
CA VAL A 97 24.07 -15.10 -15.19
C VAL A 97 23.84 -16.54 -14.71
N THR A 98 24.82 -17.41 -14.84
CA THR A 98 24.66 -18.80 -14.37
C THR A 98 24.80 -18.87 -12.84
N LYS A 99 24.43 -20.01 -12.23
CA LYS A 99 24.64 -20.21 -10.79
C LYS A 99 26.12 -20.05 -10.44
N GLU A 100 27.01 -20.61 -11.26
CA GLU A 100 28.46 -20.55 -11.08
C GLU A 100 28.99 -19.11 -11.19
N GLU A 101 28.50 -18.33 -12.16
CA GLU A 101 28.83 -16.91 -12.29
C GLU A 101 28.32 -16.12 -11.07
N ALA A 102 27.11 -16.40 -10.58
CA ALA A 102 26.58 -15.77 -9.38
C ALA A 102 27.44 -16.09 -8.15
N GLU A 103 27.91 -17.33 -7.97
CA GLU A 103 28.85 -17.66 -6.90
C GLU A 103 30.16 -16.89 -7.01
N ALA A 104 30.71 -16.78 -8.22
CA ALA A 104 31.95 -16.04 -8.46
C ALA A 104 31.76 -14.56 -8.10
N LEU A 105 30.64 -13.95 -8.52
CA LEU A 105 30.30 -12.57 -8.15
C LEU A 105 30.21 -12.40 -6.63
N VAL A 106 29.55 -13.32 -5.91
CA VAL A 106 29.44 -13.25 -4.44
C VAL A 106 30.82 -13.38 -3.77
N LYS A 107 31.66 -14.32 -4.22
CA LYS A 107 33.02 -14.50 -3.71
C LYS A 107 33.89 -13.27 -3.98
N GLU A 108 33.81 -12.68 -5.16
CA GLU A 108 34.50 -11.43 -5.50
C GLU A 108 34.04 -10.26 -4.63
N MET A 109 32.75 -10.11 -4.40
CA MET A 109 32.18 -9.04 -3.56
C MET A 109 32.57 -9.15 -2.09
N ARG A 110 32.97 -10.34 -1.62
CA ARG A 110 33.57 -10.50 -0.28
C ARG A 110 35.02 -10.06 -0.25
N ALA A 111 35.75 -10.27 -1.35
CA ALA A 111 37.17 -9.96 -1.45
C ALA A 111 37.44 -8.48 -1.81
N GLN A 112 36.55 -7.86 -2.58
CA GLN A 112 36.66 -6.48 -3.04
C GLN A 112 35.47 -5.65 -2.54
N LYS A 113 35.71 -4.40 -2.13
CA LYS A 113 34.65 -3.53 -1.61
C LYS A 113 33.71 -3.05 -2.75
N GLU A 114 32.41 -3.04 -2.42
CA GLU A 114 31.32 -2.25 -3.01
C GLU A 114 31.31 -2.09 -4.53
N LYS A 115 30.74 -3.06 -5.24
CA LYS A 115 30.47 -2.96 -6.68
C LYS A 115 28.98 -3.00 -6.99
N ILE A 116 28.46 -1.85 -7.43
CA ILE A 116 27.05 -1.68 -7.85
C ILE A 116 26.70 -2.61 -9.02
N ASP A 117 27.65 -2.85 -9.93
CA ASP A 117 27.44 -3.68 -11.12
C ASP A 117 27.22 -5.15 -10.75
N HIS A 118 27.98 -5.67 -9.79
CA HIS A 118 27.81 -7.03 -9.26
C HIS A 118 26.44 -7.20 -8.61
N LEU A 119 26.01 -6.25 -7.77
CA LEU A 119 24.65 -6.26 -7.20
C LEU A 119 23.59 -6.23 -8.31
N SER A 120 23.79 -5.45 -9.37
CA SER A 120 22.85 -5.36 -10.47
C SER A 120 22.74 -6.67 -11.24
N LYS A 121 23.85 -7.39 -11.46
CA LYS A 121 23.85 -8.75 -12.03
C LYS A 121 23.14 -9.75 -11.13
N LEU A 122 23.38 -9.70 -9.82
CA LEU A 122 22.68 -10.56 -8.85
C LEU A 122 21.17 -10.28 -8.79
N ILE A 123 20.74 -9.02 -8.94
CA ILE A 123 19.32 -8.67 -9.06
C ILE A 123 18.71 -9.29 -10.31
N CYS A 124 19.41 -9.25 -11.45
CA CYS A 124 18.93 -9.89 -12.68
C CYS A 124 18.80 -11.40 -12.50
N PHE A 125 19.86 -12.05 -11.99
CA PHE A 125 19.87 -13.48 -11.68
C PHE A 125 18.71 -13.89 -10.76
N ALA A 126 18.51 -13.18 -9.65
CA ALA A 126 17.46 -13.49 -8.69
C ALA A 126 16.03 -13.28 -9.26
N LYS A 127 15.85 -12.42 -10.27
CA LYS A 127 14.54 -12.18 -10.88
C LYS A 127 14.10 -13.31 -11.79
N GLU A 128 15.03 -14.09 -12.31
CA GLU A 128 14.75 -15.14 -13.30
C GLU A 128 13.98 -16.31 -12.70
N SER A 129 14.23 -16.67 -11.43
CA SER A 129 13.51 -17.77 -10.78
C SER A 129 13.54 -17.71 -9.24
N GLU A 130 12.54 -18.33 -8.63
CA GLU A 130 12.52 -18.52 -7.17
C GLU A 130 13.65 -19.45 -6.69
N GLU A 131 14.07 -20.40 -7.53
CA GLU A 131 15.23 -21.26 -7.28
C GLU A 131 16.54 -20.46 -7.18
N ASN A 132 16.69 -19.40 -7.98
CA ASN A 132 17.86 -18.51 -7.93
C ASN A 132 17.87 -17.70 -6.63
N CYS A 133 16.70 -17.24 -6.15
CA CYS A 133 16.58 -16.60 -4.84
C CYS A 133 16.95 -17.57 -3.71
N GLU A 134 16.48 -18.81 -3.75
CA GLU A 134 16.82 -19.84 -2.77
C GLU A 134 18.30 -20.18 -2.78
N PHE A 135 18.90 -20.27 -3.97
CA PHE A 135 20.32 -20.48 -4.15
C PHE A 135 21.15 -19.38 -3.47
N LEU A 136 20.82 -18.10 -3.74
CA LEU A 136 21.49 -16.97 -3.09
C LEU A 136 21.29 -16.97 -1.56
N ALA A 137 20.07 -17.25 -1.10
CA ALA A 137 19.76 -17.27 0.33
C ALA A 137 20.51 -18.36 1.10
N ARG A 138 20.77 -19.51 0.46
CA ARG A 138 21.53 -20.63 1.03
C ARG A 138 23.03 -20.49 0.86
N PHE A 139 23.50 -19.56 0.04
CA PHE A 139 24.92 -19.36 -0.18
C PHE A 139 25.58 -18.86 1.12
N ASP A 140 26.44 -19.70 1.68
CA ASP A 140 27.06 -19.48 3.00
C ASP A 140 27.69 -18.09 3.10
N GLY A 141 27.28 -17.27 4.08
CA GLY A 141 27.78 -15.92 4.32
C GLY A 141 27.16 -14.81 3.45
N PHE A 142 26.18 -15.10 2.59
CA PHE A 142 25.63 -14.10 1.66
C PHE A 142 24.78 -13.07 2.38
N VAL A 143 23.94 -13.51 3.32
CA VAL A 143 23.08 -12.64 4.13
C VAL A 143 23.94 -11.72 5.01
N GLU A 144 24.97 -12.26 5.65
CA GLU A 144 25.94 -11.52 6.48
C GLU A 144 26.65 -10.44 5.66
N MET A 145 27.03 -10.77 4.41
CA MET A 145 27.63 -9.81 3.50
C MET A 145 26.65 -8.70 3.12
N LEU A 146 25.38 -9.00 2.83
CA LEU A 146 24.37 -7.97 2.56
C LEU A 146 24.12 -7.08 3.78
N VAL A 147 24.08 -7.65 4.99
CA VAL A 147 23.98 -6.86 6.23
C VAL A 147 25.23 -6.00 6.42
N GLY A 148 26.43 -6.51 6.16
CA GLY A 148 27.66 -5.72 6.16
C GLY A 148 27.64 -4.58 5.13
N PHE A 149 26.92 -4.75 4.02
CA PHE A 149 26.65 -3.67 3.08
C PHE A 149 25.63 -2.65 3.55
N LEU A 150 24.78 -2.96 4.53
CA LEU A 150 23.94 -1.98 5.20
C LEU A 150 24.66 -1.24 6.33
N ASP A 151 25.78 -1.77 6.82
CA ASP A 151 26.61 -1.16 7.88
C ASP A 151 27.49 -0.02 7.33
N GLY A 152 27.64 1.09 8.04
CA GLY A 152 28.43 2.25 7.60
C GLY A 152 27.72 3.20 6.61
N ASP A 153 28.42 4.28 6.28
CA ASP A 153 27.94 5.34 5.39
C ASP A 153 28.20 5.00 3.92
N LYS A 154 27.14 4.77 3.16
CA LYS A 154 27.20 4.39 1.73
C LYS A 154 26.21 5.20 0.90
N ASP A 155 26.51 5.33 -0.39
CA ASP A 155 25.64 5.99 -1.35
C ASP A 155 24.23 5.35 -1.37
N VAL A 156 23.20 6.18 -1.44
CA VAL A 156 21.80 5.74 -1.43
C VAL A 156 21.52 4.78 -2.59
N ASN A 157 22.08 5.01 -3.78
CA ASN A 157 21.83 4.13 -4.92
C ASN A 157 22.45 2.75 -4.70
N PHE A 158 23.61 2.67 -4.05
CA PHE A 158 24.19 1.38 -3.66
C PHE A 158 23.29 0.67 -2.64
N LEU A 159 22.86 1.36 -1.58
CA LEU A 159 21.98 0.82 -0.56
C LEU A 159 20.63 0.34 -1.14
N GLU A 160 20.05 1.05 -2.12
CA GLU A 160 18.84 0.61 -2.81
C GLU A 160 19.02 -0.74 -3.52
N ARG A 161 20.20 -1.00 -4.10
CA ARG A 161 20.51 -2.28 -4.75
C ARG A 161 20.65 -3.39 -3.72
N VAL A 162 21.33 -3.12 -2.61
CA VAL A 162 21.45 -4.05 -1.49
C VAL A 162 20.06 -4.43 -0.97
N VAL A 163 19.22 -3.44 -0.62
CA VAL A 163 17.85 -3.66 -0.15
C VAL A 163 17.04 -4.48 -1.13
N ARG A 164 17.18 -4.22 -2.44
CA ARG A 164 16.43 -4.96 -3.47
C ARG A 164 16.82 -6.44 -3.50
N VAL A 165 18.12 -6.76 -3.49
CA VAL A 165 18.58 -8.16 -3.41
C VAL A 165 18.07 -8.80 -2.12
N PHE A 166 18.21 -8.09 -1.00
CA PHE A 166 17.80 -8.57 0.31
C PHE A 166 16.32 -8.96 0.34
N VAL A 167 15.44 -8.09 -0.15
CA VAL A 167 13.99 -8.34 -0.17
C VAL A 167 13.63 -9.55 -1.02
N MET A 168 14.35 -9.79 -2.13
CA MET A 168 14.12 -10.94 -3.00
C MET A 168 14.44 -12.27 -2.31
N ILE A 169 15.44 -12.28 -1.43
CA ILE A 169 15.83 -13.47 -0.67
C ILE A 169 15.19 -13.55 0.72
N LEU A 170 14.53 -12.49 1.20
CA LEU A 170 14.09 -12.34 2.60
C LEU A 170 13.23 -13.52 3.07
N ASN A 171 12.23 -13.91 2.28
CA ASN A 171 11.33 -15.02 2.60
C ASN A 171 12.00 -16.40 2.54
N LYS A 172 13.24 -16.47 2.01
CA LYS A 172 14.05 -17.69 1.88
C LYS A 172 15.11 -17.81 2.98
N VAL A 173 15.26 -16.79 3.81
CA VAL A 173 16.15 -16.83 4.97
C VAL A 173 15.59 -17.79 6.01
N GLY A 174 16.36 -18.82 6.36
CA GLY A 174 15.93 -19.86 7.30
C GLY A 174 15.95 -19.43 8.77
N ASP A 175 16.87 -18.52 9.15
CA ASP A 175 17.04 -18.07 10.54
C ASP A 175 16.82 -16.55 10.68
N TYR A 176 15.56 -16.17 10.91
CA TYR A 176 15.19 -14.78 11.21
C TYR A 176 15.76 -14.27 12.54
N LYS A 177 16.05 -15.16 13.49
CA LYS A 177 16.63 -14.76 14.79
C LYS A 177 18.08 -14.32 14.60
N ALA A 178 18.86 -15.06 13.83
CA ALA A 178 20.22 -14.67 13.44
C ALA A 178 20.21 -13.37 12.63
N LEU A 179 19.32 -13.26 11.63
CA LEU A 179 19.15 -12.06 10.83
C LEU A 179 18.90 -10.81 11.67
N ARG A 180 17.99 -10.93 12.64
CA ARG A 180 17.65 -9.88 13.60
C ARG A 180 18.85 -9.46 14.43
N LEU A 181 19.63 -10.40 14.95
CA LEU A 181 20.85 -10.11 15.73
C LEU A 181 21.92 -9.40 14.89
N LEU A 182 22.04 -9.77 13.60
CA LEU A 182 22.97 -9.13 12.66
C LEU A 182 22.58 -7.68 12.35
N ILE A 183 21.29 -7.39 12.16
CA ILE A 183 20.81 -6.04 11.78
C ILE A 183 20.68 -5.12 13.01
N LEU A 184 20.19 -5.66 14.13
CA LEU A 184 19.93 -4.89 15.36
C LEU A 184 21.09 -4.95 16.36
N LYS A 185 22.32 -5.26 15.91
CA LYS A 185 23.54 -5.51 16.73
C LYS A 185 23.43 -4.93 18.14
N GLN A 186 23.38 -5.81 19.13
CA GLN A 186 23.19 -5.45 20.54
C GLN A 186 24.48 -4.99 21.24
N ASN A 187 25.62 -4.98 20.54
CA ASN A 187 26.87 -4.53 21.16
C ASN A 187 26.79 -3.03 21.43
N ASN A 188 27.11 -2.67 22.68
CA ASN A 188 26.98 -1.37 23.34
C ASN A 188 27.62 -0.14 22.65
N ASP A 189 28.07 -0.23 21.40
CA ASP A 189 28.54 0.92 20.63
C ASP A 189 27.40 1.46 19.76
N ALA A 190 26.64 2.37 20.38
CA ALA A 190 26.06 3.64 19.90
C ALA A 190 25.61 3.90 18.44
N SER A 191 25.72 2.99 17.49
CA SER A 191 25.21 3.21 16.14
C SER A 191 24.62 1.91 15.60
N HIS A 192 23.28 1.77 15.70
CA HIS A 192 22.54 0.90 14.80
C HIS A 192 22.67 1.48 13.37
N GLU A 193 23.84 1.32 12.75
CA GLU A 193 24.21 1.88 11.45
C GLU A 193 23.37 1.26 10.35
N CYS A 194 23.11 -0.05 10.44
CA CYS A 194 22.15 -0.71 9.56
C CYS A 194 20.77 -0.02 9.58
N LEU A 195 20.25 0.34 10.76
CA LEU A 195 18.99 1.11 10.86
C LEU A 195 19.14 2.54 10.34
N SER A 196 20.31 3.17 10.50
CA SER A 196 20.59 4.48 9.88
C SER A 196 20.54 4.39 8.36
N SER A 197 21.19 3.39 7.75
CA SER A 197 21.24 3.18 6.31
C SER A 197 19.87 2.83 5.73
N LEU A 198 19.10 1.99 6.44
CA LEU A 198 17.71 1.71 6.09
C LEU A 198 16.85 2.98 6.15
N LEU A 199 17.00 3.80 7.20
CA LEU A 199 16.32 5.10 7.29
C LEU A 199 16.78 6.08 6.20
N HIS A 200 18.05 6.03 5.81
CA HIS A 200 18.61 6.83 4.74
C HIS A 200 17.96 6.49 3.39
N VAL A 201 17.83 5.20 3.06
CA VAL A 201 17.08 4.73 1.89
C VAL A 201 15.61 5.12 1.98
N LEU A 202 14.99 5.02 3.16
CA LEU A 202 13.58 5.38 3.33
C LEU A 202 13.31 6.87 3.06
N ARG A 203 14.27 7.73 3.42
CA ARG A 203 14.21 9.21 3.24
C ARG A 203 14.59 9.68 1.84
N GLN A 204 15.70 9.16 1.31
CA GLN A 204 16.35 9.70 0.12
C GLN A 204 16.28 8.75 -1.09
N GLY A 205 15.75 7.54 -0.90
CA GLY A 205 15.58 6.56 -1.97
C GLY A 205 14.70 7.10 -3.09
N ARG A 206 15.15 6.89 -4.32
CA ARG A 206 14.42 7.29 -5.54
C ARG A 206 13.42 6.23 -5.97
N CYS A 207 13.66 4.97 -5.62
CA CYS A 207 12.81 3.86 -5.99
C CYS A 207 11.77 3.57 -4.90
N VAL A 208 10.48 3.59 -5.25
CA VAL A 208 9.43 3.20 -4.29
C VAL A 208 9.62 1.76 -3.80
N ASN A 209 10.04 0.85 -4.69
CA ASN A 209 10.24 -0.56 -4.33
C ASN A 209 11.36 -0.77 -3.32
N SER A 210 12.44 0.02 -3.36
CA SER A 210 13.51 -0.07 -2.35
C SER A 210 13.00 0.46 -1.00
N ARG A 211 12.24 1.56 -0.98
CA ARG A 211 11.63 2.14 0.23
C ARG A 211 10.61 1.19 0.88
N VAL A 212 9.72 0.59 0.08
CA VAL A 212 8.82 -0.49 0.54
C VAL A 212 9.64 -1.70 1.02
N GLY A 213 10.73 -2.01 0.32
CA GLY A 213 11.68 -3.06 0.69
C GLY A 213 12.29 -2.87 2.07
N VAL A 214 12.71 -1.65 2.40
CA VAL A 214 13.20 -1.29 3.75
C VAL A 214 12.16 -1.64 4.80
N ILE A 215 10.90 -1.25 4.58
CA ILE A 215 9.81 -1.50 5.54
C ILE A 215 9.59 -3.01 5.71
N LYS A 216 9.63 -3.80 4.63
CA LYS A 216 9.51 -5.26 4.70
C LYS A 216 10.64 -5.92 5.49
N ILE A 217 11.89 -5.49 5.28
CA ILE A 217 13.03 -5.97 6.07
C ILE A 217 12.80 -5.68 7.56
N ILE A 218 12.30 -4.48 7.86
CA ILE A 218 12.05 -4.04 9.23
C ILE A 218 10.91 -4.82 9.89
N GLU A 219 9.80 -5.06 9.19
CA GLU A 219 8.73 -5.93 9.68
C GLU A 219 9.22 -7.35 9.96
N ALA A 220 10.09 -7.90 9.10
CA ALA A 220 10.65 -9.24 9.27
C ALA A 220 11.54 -9.39 10.53
N ILE A 221 12.23 -8.33 10.94
CA ILE A 221 13.10 -8.35 12.13
C ILE A 221 12.39 -7.89 13.42
N THR A 222 11.22 -7.26 13.33
CA THR A 222 10.50 -6.69 14.49
C THR A 222 9.33 -7.56 14.98
N LEU A 223 9.59 -8.84 15.19
CA LEU A 223 8.57 -9.80 15.63
C LEU A 223 8.29 -9.73 17.14
N ASP A 224 9.33 -9.57 17.95
CA ASP A 224 9.29 -9.57 19.41
C ASP A 224 9.32 -8.17 20.03
N ALA A 225 9.13 -8.09 21.35
CA ALA A 225 9.02 -6.83 22.08
C ALA A 225 10.33 -6.03 22.13
N GLU A 226 11.48 -6.70 22.21
CA GLU A 226 12.80 -6.05 22.32
C GLU A 226 13.15 -5.36 20.99
N SER A 227 12.98 -6.07 19.87
CA SER A 227 13.25 -5.51 18.54
C SER A 227 12.33 -4.33 18.20
N LYS A 228 11.05 -4.39 18.61
CA LYS A 228 10.10 -3.27 18.47
C LYS A 228 10.54 -2.07 19.30
N GLN A 229 11.10 -2.31 20.49
CA GLN A 229 11.62 -1.24 21.34
C GLN A 229 12.84 -0.57 20.69
N ILE A 230 13.83 -1.35 20.24
CA ILE A 230 15.04 -0.85 19.57
C ILE A 230 14.66 0.03 18.36
N LEU A 231 13.79 -0.46 17.48
CA LEU A 231 13.34 0.32 16.32
C LEU A 231 12.64 1.62 16.74
N SER A 232 11.83 1.58 17.79
CA SER A 232 11.11 2.77 18.28
C SER A 232 11.98 3.81 18.98
N GLU A 233 13.17 3.41 19.42
CA GLU A 233 14.17 4.28 20.04
C GLU A 233 15.09 4.88 18.98
N LYS A 234 15.17 4.30 17.77
CA LYS A 234 15.90 4.88 16.65
C LYS A 234 15.33 6.24 16.27
N GLU A 235 16.16 7.27 16.44
CA GLU A 235 15.77 8.66 16.20
C GLU A 235 15.29 8.89 14.77
N GLY A 236 14.18 9.60 14.63
CA GLY A 236 13.62 10.00 13.34
C GLY A 236 12.94 8.88 12.54
N PHE A 237 12.99 7.63 12.97
CA PHE A 237 12.37 6.51 12.27
C PHE A 237 10.83 6.58 12.31
N LEU A 238 10.25 6.72 13.51
CA LEU A 238 8.80 6.90 13.68
C LEU A 238 8.28 8.14 12.94
N LEU A 239 9.02 9.25 13.03
CA LEU A 239 8.69 10.49 12.33
C LEU A 239 8.63 10.26 10.81
N GLU A 240 9.60 9.52 10.26
CA GLU A 240 9.62 9.21 8.83
C GLU A 240 8.40 8.41 8.42
N LEU A 241 8.08 7.32 9.14
CA LEU A 241 6.91 6.51 8.83
C LEU A 241 5.61 7.33 8.87
N VAL A 242 5.44 8.22 9.85
CA VAL A 242 4.27 9.12 9.93
C VAL A 242 4.22 10.08 8.72
N LYS A 243 5.36 10.63 8.29
CA LYS A 243 5.43 11.44 7.06
C LYS A 243 5.02 10.64 5.81
N LEU A 244 5.43 9.37 5.71
CA LEU A 244 5.03 8.52 4.59
C LEU A 244 3.53 8.23 4.56
N THR A 245 2.85 8.22 5.72
CA THR A 245 1.39 8.07 5.73
C THR A 245 0.62 9.31 5.26
N SER A 246 1.26 10.49 5.24
CA SER A 246 0.59 11.77 5.04
C SER A 246 1.01 12.54 3.79
N LEU A 247 2.29 12.49 3.43
CA LEU A 247 2.86 13.28 2.32
C LEU A 247 3.11 12.46 1.07
N GLU A 248 3.08 11.14 1.17
CA GLU A 248 3.36 10.24 0.07
C GLU A 248 2.14 10.07 -0.85
N LYS A 249 2.40 9.84 -2.14
CA LYS A 249 1.36 9.61 -3.15
C LYS A 249 1.25 8.14 -3.53
N ASP A 250 2.32 7.38 -3.33
CA ASP A 250 2.33 5.97 -3.68
C ASP A 250 1.57 5.11 -2.65
N PRO A 251 0.50 4.40 -3.07
CA PRO A 251 -0.33 3.64 -2.15
C PRO A 251 0.40 2.46 -1.50
N SER A 252 1.38 1.86 -2.19
CA SER A 252 2.13 0.72 -1.66
C SER A 252 3.03 1.13 -0.49
N LEU A 253 3.60 2.33 -0.57
CA LEU A 253 4.44 2.87 0.50
C LEU A 253 3.62 3.36 1.69
N ILE A 254 2.44 3.97 1.46
CA ILE A 254 1.49 4.32 2.52
C ILE A 254 1.04 3.06 3.26
N GLU A 255 0.62 2.02 2.53
CA GLU A 255 0.16 0.75 3.08
C GLU A 255 1.24 0.07 3.92
N ALA A 256 2.47 -0.03 3.39
CA ALA A 256 3.60 -0.60 4.11
C ALA A 256 3.91 0.19 5.39
N SER A 257 3.87 1.53 5.31
CA SER A 257 4.14 2.40 6.46
C SER A 257 3.11 2.24 7.57
N LEU A 258 1.81 2.16 7.21
CA LEU A 258 0.73 1.90 8.16
C LEU A 258 0.88 0.51 8.80
N SER A 259 1.24 -0.51 8.02
CA SER A 259 1.46 -1.87 8.52
C SER A 259 2.62 -1.91 9.54
N CYS A 260 3.72 -1.24 9.23
CA CYS A 260 4.88 -1.17 10.12
C CYS A 260 4.57 -0.38 11.40
N LEU A 261 3.95 0.79 11.29
CA LEU A 261 3.48 1.57 12.44
C LEU A 261 2.55 0.75 13.33
N ALA A 262 1.63 0.00 12.71
CA ALA A 262 0.73 -0.91 13.42
C ALA A 262 1.50 -2.01 14.17
N ALA A 263 2.51 -2.62 13.55
CA ALA A 263 3.30 -3.70 14.15
C ALA A 263 4.10 -3.26 15.38
N ILE A 264 4.61 -2.02 15.38
CA ILE A 264 5.46 -1.48 16.46
C ILE A 264 4.68 -0.73 17.55
N SER A 265 3.42 -0.39 17.31
CA SER A 265 2.53 0.35 18.24
C SER A 265 1.99 -0.49 19.40
N VAL A 266 2.81 -1.40 19.94
CA VAL A 266 2.42 -2.28 21.06
C VAL A 266 2.61 -1.58 22.41
N SER A 267 3.73 -0.87 22.59
CA SER A 267 4.08 -0.27 23.87
C SER A 267 3.44 1.11 24.08
N LYS A 268 3.15 1.43 25.35
CA LYS A 268 2.65 2.76 25.75
C LYS A 268 3.59 3.89 25.29
N ARG A 269 4.90 3.67 25.35
CA ARG A 269 5.93 4.65 24.95
C ARG A 269 5.80 5.01 23.47
N VAL A 270 5.62 4.03 22.59
CA VAL A 270 5.44 4.25 21.14
C VAL A 270 4.15 5.01 20.88
N LYS A 271 3.03 4.60 21.50
CA LYS A 271 1.73 5.26 21.33
C LYS A 271 1.79 6.75 21.69
N ILE A 272 2.46 7.10 22.80
CA ILE A 272 2.67 8.50 23.21
C ILE A 272 3.49 9.28 22.17
N LYS A 273 4.58 8.68 21.65
CA LYS A 273 5.37 9.33 20.58
C LYS A 273 4.52 9.58 19.33
N LEU A 274 3.67 8.64 18.92
CA LEU A 274 2.82 8.81 17.74
C LEU A 274 1.74 9.89 17.92
N ILE A 275 1.16 9.98 19.12
CA ILE A 275 0.25 11.08 19.53
C ILE A 275 0.95 12.43 19.40
N ASN A 276 2.18 12.55 19.91
CA ASN A 276 2.96 13.78 19.78
C ASN A 276 3.28 14.13 18.32
N LEU A 277 3.40 13.11 17.45
CA LEU A 277 3.57 13.24 16.00
C LEU A 277 2.26 13.49 15.23
N LYS A 278 1.14 13.69 15.93
CA LYS A 278 -0.18 14.00 15.33
C LYS A 278 -0.74 12.92 14.41
N ILE A 279 -0.43 11.65 14.71
CA ILE A 279 -0.88 10.51 13.90
C ILE A 279 -2.41 10.45 13.71
N ILE A 280 -3.20 10.82 14.72
CA ILE A 280 -4.67 10.78 14.64
C ILE A 280 -5.19 11.74 13.56
N GLY A 281 -4.60 12.94 13.48
CA GLY A 281 -4.94 13.91 12.45
C GLY A 281 -4.57 13.44 11.05
N GLU A 282 -3.44 12.74 10.90
CA GLU A 282 -3.02 12.15 9.62
C GLU A 282 -3.91 10.97 9.20
N LEU A 283 -4.26 10.08 10.14
CA LEU A 283 -5.20 8.99 9.89
C LEU A 283 -6.58 9.51 9.52
N ARG A 284 -7.05 10.60 10.15
CA ARG A 284 -8.30 11.26 9.75
C ARG A 284 -8.28 11.67 8.28
N LYS A 285 -7.20 12.29 7.79
CA LYS A 285 -7.10 12.71 6.37
C LYS A 285 -7.25 11.50 5.45
N LEU A 286 -6.53 10.42 5.74
CA LEU A 286 -6.63 9.16 4.98
C LEU A 286 -8.04 8.56 4.99
N LEU A 287 -8.76 8.63 6.12
CA LEU A 287 -10.13 8.14 6.21
C LEU A 287 -11.11 9.06 5.45
N THR A 288 -10.92 10.37 5.45
CA THR A 288 -11.83 11.31 4.80
C THR A 288 -11.70 11.31 3.27
N GLU A 289 -10.52 11.03 2.71
CA GLU A 289 -10.23 11.01 1.26
C GLU A 289 -10.83 9.79 0.51
N GLY A 290 -11.94 9.26 1.01
CA GLY A 290 -12.50 7.92 0.78
C GLY A 290 -12.88 7.49 -0.63
N GLN A 291 -12.52 8.23 -1.69
CA GLN A 291 -12.63 7.79 -3.09
C GLN A 291 -11.28 7.42 -3.73
N LYS A 292 -10.15 7.74 -3.09
CA LYS A 292 -8.80 7.45 -3.63
C LYS A 292 -8.03 6.36 -2.88
N ALA A 293 -8.33 6.13 -1.61
CA ALA A 293 -7.62 5.15 -0.79
C ALA A 293 -8.08 3.71 -1.09
N SER A 294 -7.14 2.77 -1.18
CA SER A 294 -7.44 1.34 -1.33
C SER A 294 -8.09 0.77 -0.07
N VAL A 295 -8.82 -0.34 -0.21
CA VAL A 295 -9.44 -1.07 0.92
C VAL A 295 -8.39 -1.41 1.99
N SER A 296 -7.22 -1.92 1.58
CA SER A 296 -6.13 -2.28 2.49
C SER A 296 -5.61 -1.09 3.30
N ILE A 297 -5.42 0.07 2.65
CA ILE A 297 -4.97 1.30 3.36
C ILE A 297 -5.98 1.68 4.45
N ILE A 298 -7.27 1.64 4.15
CA ILE A 298 -8.31 2.02 5.11
C ILE A 298 -8.35 1.02 6.29
N GLU A 299 -8.24 -0.28 6.01
CA GLU A 299 -8.16 -1.32 7.06
C GLU A 299 -6.97 -1.10 7.98
N LYS A 300 -5.77 -0.86 7.42
CA LYS A 300 -4.55 -0.63 8.19
C LYS A 300 -4.60 0.68 8.97
N ALA A 301 -5.19 1.73 8.39
CA ALA A 301 -5.40 3.01 9.07
C ALA A 301 -6.34 2.86 10.27
N LEU A 302 -7.46 2.16 10.12
CA LEU A 302 -8.38 1.87 11.22
C LEU A 302 -7.73 0.98 12.29
N LYS A 303 -6.96 -0.03 11.90
CA LYS A 303 -6.20 -0.86 12.84
C LYS A 303 -5.22 -0.03 13.67
N LEU A 304 -4.46 0.86 13.04
CA LEU A 304 -3.53 1.75 13.75
C LEU A 304 -4.29 2.72 14.68
N LEU A 305 -5.41 3.29 14.20
CA LEU A 305 -6.24 4.17 15.01
C LEU A 305 -6.80 3.44 16.23
N GLU A 306 -7.29 2.20 16.08
CA GLU A 306 -7.74 1.38 17.21
C GLU A 306 -6.63 1.18 18.24
N MET A 307 -5.41 0.88 17.80
CA MET A 307 -4.28 0.68 18.72
C MET A 307 -3.90 1.95 19.47
N VAL A 308 -3.89 3.12 18.81
CA VAL A 308 -3.57 4.39 19.47
C VAL A 308 -4.74 4.84 20.38
N ALA A 309 -5.98 4.69 19.92
CA ALA A 309 -7.20 4.96 20.67
C ALA A 309 -7.54 3.86 21.70
N SER A 310 -6.76 2.81 21.86
CA SER A 310 -6.89 1.90 23.01
C SER A 310 -6.33 2.53 24.30
N PHE A 311 -5.51 3.56 24.18
CA PHE A 311 -4.80 4.22 25.27
C PHE A 311 -5.47 5.54 25.70
N ARG A 312 -5.40 5.92 26.98
CA ARG A 312 -6.18 7.06 27.53
C ARG A 312 -5.91 8.38 26.79
N GLU A 313 -4.65 8.73 26.58
CA GLU A 313 -4.26 9.97 25.92
C GLU A 313 -4.64 9.95 24.43
N GLY A 314 -4.50 8.81 23.77
CA GLY A 314 -4.91 8.63 22.38
C GLY A 314 -6.43 8.68 22.20
N ARG A 315 -7.21 8.12 23.15
CA ARG A 315 -8.66 8.28 23.19
C ARG A 315 -9.06 9.73 23.35
N ALA A 316 -8.44 10.44 24.29
CA ALA A 316 -8.75 11.84 24.53
C ALA A 316 -8.52 12.68 23.26
N GLU A 317 -7.39 12.48 22.58
CA GLU A 317 -7.11 13.16 21.32
C GLU A 317 -8.09 12.76 20.20
N PHE A 318 -8.45 11.47 20.08
CA PHE A 318 -9.46 11.00 19.13
C PHE A 318 -10.85 11.61 19.39
N CYS A 319 -11.33 11.57 20.64
CA CYS A 319 -12.65 12.09 21.00
C CYS A 319 -12.75 13.61 20.84
N ASN A 320 -11.65 14.35 21.07
CA ASN A 320 -11.59 15.79 20.86
C ASN A 320 -11.63 16.17 19.37
N ASP A 321 -11.37 15.24 18.45
CA ASP A 321 -11.47 15.44 17.01
C ASP A 321 -12.77 14.82 16.47
N ALA A 322 -13.88 15.55 16.61
CA ALA A 322 -15.20 15.12 16.14
C ALA A 322 -15.19 14.69 14.65
N ALA A 323 -14.42 15.36 13.80
CA ALA A 323 -14.29 15.00 12.39
C ALA A 323 -13.62 13.64 12.19
N CYS A 324 -12.69 13.24 13.08
CA CYS A 324 -12.11 11.90 13.08
C CYS A 324 -13.16 10.84 13.45
N VAL A 325 -13.97 11.10 14.49
CA VAL A 325 -15.07 10.21 14.90
C VAL A 325 -16.07 10.01 13.75
N GLU A 326 -16.47 11.10 13.09
CA GLU A 326 -17.36 11.06 11.93
C GLU A 326 -16.72 10.31 10.75
N ALA A 327 -15.41 10.49 10.50
CA ALA A 327 -14.69 9.77 9.46
C ALA A 327 -14.71 8.25 9.71
N VAL A 328 -14.49 7.81 10.95
CA VAL A 328 -14.60 6.39 11.34
C VAL A 328 -16.03 5.87 11.15
N MET A 329 -17.05 6.60 11.63
CA MET A 329 -18.46 6.25 11.45
C MET A 329 -18.87 6.19 9.97
N ASN A 330 -18.21 6.94 9.10
CA ASN A 330 -18.44 6.90 7.66
C ASN A 330 -17.84 5.68 6.97
N LYS A 331 -16.94 4.93 7.61
CA LYS A 331 -16.36 3.68 7.07
C LYS A 331 -17.12 2.41 7.46
N VAL A 332 -17.91 2.46 8.53
CA VAL A 332 -18.78 1.35 8.94
C VAL A 332 -19.67 0.93 7.76
N LEU A 333 -19.65 -0.37 7.41
CA LEU A 333 -20.36 -1.00 6.29
C LEU A 333 -19.94 -0.56 4.87
N LYS A 334 -18.97 0.35 4.70
CA LYS A 334 -18.61 0.89 3.37
C LYS A 334 -17.32 0.35 2.76
N VAL A 335 -16.50 -0.36 3.52
CA VAL A 335 -15.13 -0.72 3.10
C VAL A 335 -14.96 -2.24 3.05
N SER A 336 -14.94 -2.89 4.22
CA SER A 336 -14.81 -4.33 4.36
C SER A 336 -15.36 -4.76 5.72
N SER A 337 -15.48 -6.08 5.94
CA SER A 337 -15.81 -6.63 7.26
C SER A 337 -14.74 -6.22 8.29
N GLN A 338 -13.46 -6.43 7.97
CA GLN A 338 -12.34 -6.10 8.86
C GLN A 338 -12.28 -4.60 9.22
N ALA A 339 -12.46 -3.70 8.25
CA ALA A 339 -12.55 -2.27 8.52
C ALA A 339 -13.75 -1.94 9.43
N THR A 340 -14.88 -2.63 9.24
CA THR A 340 -16.07 -2.45 10.08
C THR A 340 -15.80 -2.92 11.52
N GLU A 341 -15.10 -4.03 11.72
CA GLU A 341 -14.73 -4.50 13.07
C GLU A 341 -13.87 -3.47 13.82
N HIS A 342 -12.80 -2.98 13.18
CA HIS A 342 -11.94 -1.94 13.75
C HIS A 342 -12.71 -0.66 14.06
N ALA A 343 -13.54 -0.19 13.13
CA ALA A 343 -14.34 1.02 13.31
C ALA A 343 -15.34 0.89 14.48
N VAL A 344 -16.03 -0.24 14.59
CA VAL A 344 -17.00 -0.49 15.67
C VAL A 344 -16.28 -0.59 17.01
N MET A 345 -15.12 -1.24 17.07
CA MET A 345 -14.32 -1.33 18.31
C MET A 345 -13.91 0.06 18.81
N ILE A 346 -13.41 0.93 17.91
CA ILE A 346 -13.04 2.31 18.24
C ILE A 346 -14.24 3.08 18.81
N LEU A 347 -15.37 3.03 18.10
CA LEU A 347 -16.58 3.76 18.47
C LEU A 347 -17.20 3.23 19.76
N TRP A 348 -17.24 1.91 19.95
CA TRP A 348 -17.73 1.25 21.16
C TRP A 348 -16.85 1.61 22.36
N SER A 349 -15.53 1.57 22.22
CA SER A 349 -14.60 2.02 23.26
C SER A 349 -14.89 3.48 23.67
N ALA A 350 -14.91 4.41 22.72
CA ALA A 350 -15.12 5.82 23.00
C ALA A 350 -16.51 6.14 23.56
N CYS A 351 -17.57 5.67 22.89
CA CYS A 351 -18.94 6.06 23.20
C CYS A 351 -19.56 5.24 24.34
N TYR A 352 -19.24 3.94 24.44
CA TYR A 352 -19.85 3.04 25.40
C TYR A 352 -18.99 2.78 26.62
N LEU A 353 -17.76 2.32 26.41
CA LEU A 353 -16.89 1.95 27.52
C LEU A 353 -16.46 3.19 28.34
N PHE A 354 -16.09 4.27 27.65
CA PHE A 354 -15.61 5.51 28.31
C PHE A 354 -16.62 6.65 28.35
N ARG A 355 -17.78 6.50 27.69
CA ARG A 355 -18.90 7.45 27.71
C ARG A 355 -18.50 8.89 27.33
N ASP A 356 -17.64 9.03 26.33
CA ASP A 356 -17.24 10.35 25.85
C ASP A 356 -18.39 11.04 25.10
N ARG A 357 -18.78 12.24 25.57
CA ARG A 357 -19.93 12.97 25.02
C ARG A 357 -19.66 13.55 23.64
N VAL A 358 -18.45 14.02 23.38
CA VAL A 358 -18.10 14.60 22.08
C VAL A 358 -18.13 13.52 21.00
N ALA A 359 -17.60 12.34 21.32
CA ALA A 359 -17.69 11.18 20.43
C ALA A 359 -19.14 10.73 20.21
N GLN A 360 -19.96 10.68 21.27
CA GLN A 360 -21.38 10.32 21.15
C GLN A 360 -22.14 11.30 20.23
N ASP A 361 -21.96 12.60 20.42
CA ASP A 361 -22.60 13.63 19.60
C ASP A 361 -22.16 13.55 18.14
N ALA A 362 -20.88 13.30 17.89
CA ALA A 362 -20.33 13.13 16.54
C ALA A 362 -20.90 11.88 15.82
N VAL A 363 -21.07 10.77 16.54
CA VAL A 363 -21.71 9.57 15.99
C VAL A 363 -23.18 9.85 15.63
N VAL A 364 -23.91 10.56 16.49
CA VAL A 364 -25.31 10.94 16.21
C VAL A 364 -25.39 11.84 14.97
N LYS A 365 -24.54 12.87 14.88
CA LYS A 365 -24.47 13.81 13.74
C LYS A 365 -24.18 13.11 12.40
N SER A 366 -23.42 12.01 12.41
CA SER A 366 -23.02 11.28 11.20
C SER A 366 -23.97 10.13 10.82
N ASN A 367 -25.25 10.20 11.24
CA ASN A 367 -26.27 9.17 11.06
C ASN A 367 -25.86 7.80 11.65
N GLY A 368 -25.09 7.83 12.75
CA GLY A 368 -24.53 6.64 13.36
C GLY A 368 -25.58 5.64 13.84
N LEU A 369 -26.69 6.12 14.41
CA LEU A 369 -27.80 5.27 14.89
C LEU A 369 -28.33 4.37 13.76
N THR A 370 -28.67 4.96 12.62
CA THR A 370 -29.20 4.24 11.45
C THR A 370 -28.19 3.23 10.92
N LYS A 371 -26.92 3.63 10.78
CA LYS A 371 -25.85 2.75 10.30
C LYS A 371 -25.60 1.57 11.25
N ILE A 372 -25.64 1.79 12.57
CA ILE A 372 -25.48 0.73 13.58
C ILE A 372 -26.67 -0.24 13.55
N LEU A 373 -27.90 0.25 13.36
CA LEU A 373 -29.08 -0.60 13.18
C LEU A 373 -28.95 -1.48 11.92
N LEU A 374 -28.55 -0.88 10.79
CA LEU A 374 -28.29 -1.62 9.56
C LEU A 374 -27.16 -2.66 9.74
N LEU A 375 -26.12 -2.32 10.50
CA LEU A 375 -25.03 -3.24 10.81
C LEU A 375 -25.52 -4.45 11.61
N MET A 376 -26.41 -4.26 12.58
CA MET A 376 -27.00 -5.37 13.33
C MET A 376 -27.84 -6.31 12.47
N GLN A 377 -28.51 -5.78 11.44
CA GLN A 377 -29.29 -6.55 10.46
C GLN A 377 -28.41 -7.26 9.43
N SER A 378 -27.14 -6.87 9.31
CA SER A 378 -26.18 -7.53 8.42
C SER A 378 -25.58 -8.81 9.04
N ASN A 379 -24.89 -9.58 8.20
CA ASN A 379 -24.10 -10.76 8.61
C ASN A 379 -22.78 -10.36 9.29
N CYS A 380 -22.83 -9.46 10.27
CA CYS A 380 -21.67 -9.07 11.07
C CYS A 380 -21.29 -10.16 12.09
N SER A 381 -20.04 -10.11 12.57
CA SER A 381 -19.54 -11.05 13.56
C SER A 381 -20.27 -10.90 14.91
N PRO A 382 -20.34 -11.96 15.75
CA PRO A 382 -21.03 -11.90 17.03
C PRO A 382 -20.54 -10.77 17.95
N GLY A 383 -19.22 -10.53 17.98
CA GLY A 383 -18.62 -9.44 18.75
C GLY A 383 -19.06 -8.06 18.27
N VAL A 384 -19.08 -7.84 16.95
CA VAL A 384 -19.59 -6.58 16.36
C VAL A 384 -21.07 -6.39 16.67
N ARG A 385 -21.88 -7.45 16.59
CA ARG A 385 -23.32 -7.38 16.91
C ARG A 385 -23.55 -7.00 18.37
N GLN A 386 -22.77 -7.58 19.30
CA GLN A 386 -22.83 -7.23 20.72
C GLN A 386 -22.47 -5.76 20.95
N MET A 387 -21.31 -5.32 20.43
CA MET A 387 -20.85 -3.93 20.57
C MET A 387 -21.85 -2.93 19.96
N SER A 388 -22.44 -3.28 18.82
CA SER A 388 -23.49 -2.49 18.18
C SER A 388 -24.73 -2.37 19.07
N GLY A 389 -25.16 -3.47 19.69
CA GLY A 389 -26.27 -3.46 20.64
C GLY A 389 -26.02 -2.57 21.86
N ASP A 390 -24.79 -2.57 22.39
CA ASP A 390 -24.38 -1.72 23.50
C ASP A 390 -24.38 -0.22 23.11
N LEU A 391 -23.85 0.11 21.92
CA LEU A 391 -23.90 1.46 21.38
C LEU A 391 -25.34 1.99 21.25
N LEU A 392 -26.27 1.17 20.76
CA LEU A 392 -27.69 1.55 20.63
C LEU A 392 -28.34 1.86 21.97
N LYS A 393 -27.97 1.17 23.06
CA LYS A 393 -28.51 1.45 24.41
C LYS A 393 -28.19 2.88 24.84
N ILE A 394 -26.97 3.36 24.57
CA ILE A 394 -26.55 4.72 24.94
C ILE A 394 -27.23 5.77 24.06
N PHE A 395 -27.31 5.54 22.74
CA PHE A 395 -27.89 6.53 21.85
C PHE A 395 -29.41 6.68 22.03
N ARG A 396 -30.11 5.60 22.41
CA ARG A 396 -31.53 5.66 22.78
C ARG A 396 -31.75 6.48 24.06
N VAL A 397 -30.94 6.29 25.09
CA VAL A 397 -31.06 7.07 26.35
C VAL A 397 -30.78 8.56 26.10
N THR A 398 -29.79 8.87 25.27
CA THR A 398 -29.41 10.25 24.91
C THR A 398 -30.47 10.93 24.04
N SER A 399 -31.12 10.18 23.13
CA SER A 399 -32.26 10.72 22.37
C SER A 399 -33.46 10.97 23.28
N MET A 400 -33.71 10.14 24.30
CA MET A 400 -34.80 10.35 25.27
C MET A 400 -34.53 11.50 26.24
N SER A 401 -33.28 11.82 26.58
CA SER A 401 -32.96 13.00 27.40
C SER A 401 -33.03 14.32 26.63
N ASN A 402 -32.79 14.30 25.32
CA ASN A 402 -32.81 15.48 24.45
C ASN A 402 -34.13 15.66 23.68
N SER A 403 -35.05 14.70 23.76
CA SER A 403 -36.38 14.82 23.19
C SER A 403 -37.43 14.91 24.28
N CYS A 404 -38.13 16.05 24.35
CA CYS A 404 -39.47 16.13 24.93
C CYS A 404 -40.46 15.36 24.02
N LEU A 405 -40.21 14.09 23.73
CA LEU A 405 -41.16 13.22 23.08
C LEU A 405 -41.94 12.50 24.16
N SER A 406 -43.19 12.94 24.34
CA SER A 406 -44.19 12.34 25.20
C SER A 406 -44.19 10.82 25.01
N SER A 407 -44.20 10.09 26.11
CA SER A 407 -44.55 8.66 26.10
C SER A 407 -45.93 8.52 25.46
N TYR A 408 -46.00 7.98 24.24
CA TYR A 408 -47.26 7.44 23.75
C TYR A 408 -47.53 6.15 24.52
N ASP A 409 -48.30 6.31 25.59
CA ASP A 409 -48.87 5.22 26.37
C ASP A 409 -49.97 4.57 25.51
N THR A 410 -49.65 3.48 24.82
CA THR A 410 -50.67 2.73 24.07
C THR A 410 -51.55 2.00 25.07
N LYS A 411 -52.69 2.60 25.42
CA LYS A 411 -53.80 1.90 26.06
C LYS A 411 -54.37 0.87 25.08
N THR A 412 -53.84 -0.35 25.12
CA THR A 412 -54.40 -1.48 24.40
C THR A 412 -55.70 -1.90 25.10
N THR A 413 -56.84 -1.50 24.56
CA THR A 413 -58.14 -2.08 24.94
C THR A 413 -58.19 -3.52 24.45
N HIS A 414 -58.11 -4.47 25.38
CA HIS A 414 -58.40 -5.88 25.13
C HIS A 414 -59.84 -6.02 24.63
N ILE A 415 -60.01 -6.49 23.39
CA ILE A 415 -61.29 -6.98 22.88
C ILE A 415 -61.35 -8.47 23.22
N MET A 416 -62.27 -8.88 24.09
CA MET A 416 -62.57 -10.30 24.30
C MET A 416 -63.56 -10.79 23.23
N PRO A 417 -63.37 -11.99 22.67
CA PRO A 417 -64.35 -12.58 21.77
C PRO A 417 -65.54 -13.15 22.55
N PHE A 418 -66.75 -12.89 22.02
CA PHE A 418 -68.02 -13.44 22.48
C PHE A 418 -68.16 -14.94 22.19
#